data_AF-A0A9D0GC53-F1
#
_entry.id   AF-A0A9D0GC53-F1
#
_cell.length_a   1.000
_cell.length_b   1.000
_cell.length_c   1.000
_cell.angle_alpha   90.00
_cell.angle_beta   90.00
_cell.angle_gamma   90.00
#
_symmetry.space_group_name_H-M   'P 1'
#
loop_
_entity.id
_entity.type
_entity.pdbx_description
1 polymer ?
#
loop_
_entity_poly.entity_id
_entity_poly.type
_entity_poly.pdbx_seq_one_letter_code
_entity_poly.pdbx_strand_id
1 'polypeptide(L)'
;MGIASRRPRQGLRRWLGLLWLVALLLGSSQGVRAAPPDVASYWIDARYVVEERVIVASERATYRNLTYVPMPDLILHLYLNAFRSSETMWMQEAGPMHRGYSYDSAYPGWIEVHDVRLSNGTPLELTAVDEDMTLARLSLPQPVA
;
A
#
# COMPACT_ATOMS: atom_id res chain seq x y z
N MET A 1 -65.30 -57.05 -12.61
CA MET A 1 -63.99 -57.29 -11.96
C MET A 1 -62.92 -57.10 -13.03
N GLY A 2 -61.99 -56.15 -12.85
CA GLY A 2 -60.91 -55.79 -13.81
C GLY A 2 -61.34 -54.79 -14.90
N ILE A 3 -60.58 -53.77 -15.33
CA ILE A 3 -59.15 -53.44 -15.19
C ILE A 3 -59.01 -51.90 -15.18
N ALA A 4 -58.31 -51.38 -14.17
CA ALA A 4 -57.69 -50.04 -14.14
C ALA A 4 -56.31 -50.16 -14.84
N SER A 5 -55.62 -49.16 -15.40
CA SER A 5 -55.55 -47.73 -15.18
C SER A 5 -54.59 -47.10 -16.20
N ARG A 6 -54.88 -45.85 -16.54
CA ARG A 6 -53.99 -44.66 -16.68
C ARG A 6 -52.73 -44.69 -17.57
N ARG A 7 -52.78 -43.78 -18.55
CA ARG A 7 -51.68 -43.21 -19.37
C ARG A 7 -50.53 -42.65 -18.51
N PRO A 8 -49.28 -42.64 -19.03
CA PRO A 8 -48.11 -42.18 -18.28
C PRO A 8 -48.15 -40.66 -17.99
N ARG A 9 -47.76 -40.29 -16.77
CA ARG A 9 -47.64 -38.90 -16.27
C ARG A 9 -46.53 -38.15 -17.01
N GLN A 10 -46.86 -37.53 -18.15
CA GLN A 10 -45.97 -36.60 -18.87
C GLN A 10 -45.84 -35.21 -18.20
N GLY A 11 -46.54 -34.95 -17.10
CA GLY A 11 -46.57 -33.65 -16.45
C GLY A 11 -45.32 -33.29 -15.62
N LEU A 12 -44.60 -34.28 -15.06
CA LEU A 12 -43.58 -33.98 -14.04
C LEU A 12 -42.25 -33.47 -14.61
N ARG A 13 -41.91 -33.78 -15.88
CA ARG A 13 -40.67 -33.31 -16.52
C ARG A 13 -40.70 -31.84 -16.94
N ARG A 14 -41.89 -31.24 -17.11
CA ARG A 14 -42.03 -29.84 -17.54
C ARG A 14 -41.82 -28.84 -16.39
N TRP A 15 -42.16 -29.22 -15.16
CA TRP A 15 -42.00 -28.35 -13.98
C TRP A 15 -40.56 -28.31 -13.46
N LEU A 16 -39.81 -29.40 -13.58
CA LEU A 16 -38.38 -29.45 -13.22
C LEU A 16 -37.50 -28.59 -14.15
N GLY A 17 -37.85 -28.47 -15.43
CA GLY A 17 -37.11 -27.63 -16.38
C GLY A 17 -37.31 -26.13 -16.16
N LEU A 18 -38.49 -25.70 -15.69
CA LEU A 18 -38.78 -24.29 -15.41
C LEU A 18 -38.09 -23.80 -14.12
N LEU A 19 -37.99 -24.67 -13.10
CA LEU A 19 -37.27 -24.38 -11.85
C LEU A 19 -35.75 -24.22 -12.04
N TRP A 20 -35.15 -24.97 -12.97
CA TRP A 20 -33.74 -24.82 -13.32
C TRP A 20 -33.42 -23.51 -14.06
N LEU A 21 -34.36 -23.00 -14.87
CA LEU A 21 -34.18 -21.75 -15.63
C LEU A 21 -34.23 -20.50 -14.72
N VAL A 22 -35.04 -20.54 -13.66
CA VAL A 22 -35.08 -19.46 -12.64
C VAL A 22 -33.81 -19.50 -11.78
N ALA A 23 -33.33 -20.67 -11.37
CA ALA A 23 -32.10 -20.80 -10.59
C ALA A 23 -30.84 -20.30 -11.35
N LEU A 24 -30.82 -20.38 -12.68
CA LEU A 24 -29.73 -19.81 -13.49
C LEU A 24 -29.78 -18.28 -13.62
N LEU A 25 -30.93 -17.64 -13.44
CA LEU A 25 -31.07 -16.18 -13.50
C LEU A 25 -30.78 -15.48 -12.16
N LEU A 26 -30.76 -16.22 -11.05
CA LEU A 26 -30.34 -15.73 -9.72
C LEU A 26 -28.86 -16.02 -9.40
N GLY A 27 -28.19 -16.84 -10.23
CA GLY A 27 -26.78 -17.14 -10.09
C GLY A 27 -25.91 -16.05 -10.73
N SER A 28 -25.11 -15.38 -9.92
CA SER A 28 -24.06 -14.42 -10.32
C SER A 28 -24.50 -12.97 -10.50
N SER A 29 -25.12 -12.37 -9.48
CA SER A 29 -24.70 -11.01 -9.12
C SER A 29 -23.30 -11.10 -8.51
N GLN A 30 -22.27 -11.14 -9.35
CA GLN A 30 -20.96 -10.68 -8.89
C GLN A 30 -21.14 -9.20 -8.59
N GLY A 31 -21.43 -8.87 -7.33
CA GLY A 31 -21.48 -7.49 -6.89
C GLY A 31 -20.19 -6.83 -7.34
N VAL A 32 -20.30 -5.76 -8.13
CA VAL A 32 -19.15 -4.95 -8.50
C VAL A 32 -18.54 -4.48 -7.19
N ARG A 33 -17.43 -5.09 -6.78
CA ARG A 33 -16.70 -4.66 -5.60
C ARG A 33 -16.16 -3.28 -5.95
N ALA A 34 -16.69 -2.25 -5.30
CA ALA A 34 -16.18 -0.90 -5.44
C ALA A 34 -14.66 -0.93 -5.21
N ALA A 35 -13.92 -0.22 -6.06
CA ALA A 35 -12.48 -0.08 -5.89
C ALA A 35 -12.21 0.46 -4.47
N PRO A 36 -11.15 -0.03 -3.80
CA PRO A 36 -10.78 0.54 -2.51
C PRO A 36 -10.53 2.04 -2.67
N PRO A 37 -10.85 2.85 -1.64
CA PRO A 37 -10.55 4.28 -1.66
C PRO A 37 -9.06 4.53 -1.92
N ASP A 38 -8.73 5.57 -2.70
CA ASP A 38 -7.35 6.06 -2.78
C ASP A 38 -6.95 6.65 -1.43
N VAL A 39 -6.10 5.94 -0.69
CA VAL A 39 -5.63 6.35 0.64
C VAL A 39 -4.29 7.05 0.55
N ALA A 40 -3.41 6.54 -0.31
CA ALA A 40 -2.08 7.04 -0.50
C ALA A 40 -1.68 6.91 -1.97
N SER A 41 -1.33 8.02 -2.58
CA SER A 41 -0.83 8.05 -3.95
C SER A 41 0.45 8.89 -4.04
N TYR A 42 1.36 8.45 -4.91
CA TYR A 42 2.69 8.99 -5.03
C TYR A 42 2.99 9.29 -6.50
N TRP A 43 3.55 10.46 -6.74
CA TRP A 43 4.19 10.79 -8.00
C TRP A 43 5.65 11.07 -7.74
N ILE A 44 6.54 10.34 -8.40
CA ILE A 44 7.98 10.42 -8.18
C ILE A 44 8.63 10.68 -9.54
N ASP A 45 9.36 11.79 -9.63
CA ASP A 45 10.28 12.07 -10.73
C ASP A 45 11.69 11.88 -10.20
N ALA A 46 12.43 10.94 -10.78
CA ALA A 46 13.73 10.52 -10.31
C ALA A 46 14.70 10.36 -11.47
N ARG A 47 15.94 10.79 -11.24
CA ARG A 47 17.06 10.62 -12.18
C ARG A 47 18.25 9.99 -11.48
N TYR A 48 18.91 9.06 -12.15
CA TYR A 48 20.18 8.52 -11.70
C TYR A 48 21.34 9.36 -12.25
N VAL A 49 22.17 9.88 -11.35
CA VAL A 49 23.39 10.60 -11.67
C VAL A 49 24.55 9.61 -11.56
N VAL A 50 25.05 9.13 -12.70
CA VAL A 50 25.96 7.98 -12.78
C VAL A 50 27.30 8.28 -12.11
N GLU A 51 27.83 9.49 -12.34
CA GLU A 51 29.12 9.95 -11.86
C GLU A 51 29.16 9.99 -10.33
N GLU A 52 28.05 10.41 -9.72
CA GLU A 52 27.90 10.54 -8.26
C GLU A 52 27.32 9.27 -7.63
N ARG A 53 26.75 8.37 -8.45
CA ARG A 53 25.98 7.18 -8.03
C ARG A 53 24.81 7.52 -7.10
N VAL A 54 24.18 8.67 -7.33
CA VAL A 54 23.05 9.18 -6.53
C VAL A 54 21.78 9.16 -7.38
N ILE A 55 20.65 8.89 -6.73
CA ILE A 55 19.32 9.14 -7.30
C ILE A 55 18.83 10.47 -6.74
N VAL A 56 18.60 11.44 -7.61
CA VAL A 56 17.97 12.72 -7.26
C VAL A 56 16.50 12.63 -7.63
N ALA A 57 15.61 12.94 -6.69
CA ALA A 57 14.17 12.81 -6.90
C ALA A 57 13.36 13.99 -6.35
N SER A 58 12.19 14.19 -6.94
CA SER A 58 11.10 15.02 -6.41
C SER A 58 9.86 14.15 -6.28
N GLU A 59 9.24 14.18 -5.11
CA GLU A 59 8.08 13.35 -4.79
C GLU A 59 6.88 14.23 -4.40
N ARG A 60 5.69 13.85 -4.86
CA ARG A 60 4.41 14.33 -4.34
C ARG A 60 3.64 13.15 -3.77
N ALA A 61 3.45 13.15 -2.45
CA ALA A 61 2.58 12.22 -1.76
C ALA A 61 1.23 12.87 -1.45
N THR A 62 0.14 12.16 -1.72
CA THR A 62 -1.22 12.51 -1.26
C THR A 62 -1.66 11.44 -0.29
N TYR A 63 -2.10 11.85 0.90
CA TYR A 63 -2.63 10.94 1.91
C TYR A 63 -4.01 11.37 2.36
N ARG A 64 -4.90 10.40 2.59
CA ARG A 64 -6.22 10.59 3.18
C ARG A 64 -6.34 9.78 4.46
N ASN A 65 -6.58 10.46 5.58
CA ASN A 65 -6.95 9.79 6.82
C ASN A 65 -8.35 9.16 6.66
N LEU A 66 -8.46 7.86 6.94
CA LEU A 66 -9.73 7.13 6.94
C LEU A 66 -10.21 6.81 8.36
N THR A 67 -9.50 7.29 9.37
CA THR A 67 -9.82 7.06 10.78
C THR A 67 -10.57 8.26 11.35
N TYR A 68 -11.16 8.09 12.53
CA TYR A 68 -11.76 9.20 13.28
C TYR A 68 -10.75 9.92 14.17
N VAL A 69 -9.48 9.54 14.12
CA VAL A 69 -8.42 10.08 14.97
C VAL A 69 -7.61 11.07 14.13
N PRO A 70 -7.67 12.38 14.41
CA PRO A 70 -6.87 13.36 13.70
C PRO A 70 -5.39 13.08 13.86
N MET A 71 -4.64 13.14 12.76
CA MET A 71 -3.19 12.90 12.73
C MET A 71 -2.45 14.23 12.72
N PRO A 72 -1.80 14.64 13.83
CA PRO A 72 -1.08 15.91 13.91
C PRO A 72 0.29 15.87 13.21
N ASP A 73 0.77 14.68 12.89
CA ASP A 73 2.06 14.47 12.23
C ASP A 73 2.01 13.25 11.30
N LEU A 74 3.01 13.16 10.42
CA LEU A 74 3.28 12.01 9.56
C LEU A 74 4.67 11.46 9.88
N ILE A 75 4.84 10.15 9.80
CA ILE A 75 6.15 9.51 9.92
C ILE A 75 6.59 9.01 8.55
N LEU A 76 7.75 9.47 8.09
CA LEU A 76 8.44 8.97 6.91
C LEU A 76 9.38 7.83 7.32
N HIS A 77 9.34 6.73 6.59
CA HIS A 77 10.29 5.64 6.74
C HIS A 77 11.45 5.81 5.76
N LEU A 78 12.54 6.39 6.25
CA LEU A 78 13.77 6.62 5.50
C LEU A 78 14.70 5.41 5.64
N TYR A 79 14.15 4.23 5.34
CA TYR A 79 14.73 2.92 5.62
C TYR A 79 16.21 2.79 5.23
N LEU A 80 16.62 3.34 4.08
CA LEU A 80 17.99 3.21 3.61
C LEU A 80 19.02 3.81 4.58
N ASN A 81 18.63 4.74 5.45
CA ASN A 81 19.53 5.27 6.48
C ASN A 81 20.03 4.19 7.47
N ALA A 82 19.35 3.06 7.58
CA ALA A 82 19.83 1.91 8.34
C ALA A 82 21.18 1.37 7.83
N PHE A 83 21.55 1.67 6.57
CA PHE A 83 22.78 1.25 5.92
C PHE A 83 23.77 2.40 5.70
N ARG A 84 23.56 3.55 6.37
CA ARG A 84 24.38 4.77 6.19
C ARG A 84 25.81 4.58 6.70
N SER A 85 26.00 3.77 7.75
CA SER A 85 27.31 3.45 8.31
C SER A 85 27.24 2.10 9.02
N SER A 86 28.39 1.53 9.38
CA SER A 86 28.44 0.33 10.25
C SER A 86 28.07 0.62 11.71
N GLU A 87 27.87 1.89 12.06
CA GLU A 87 27.57 2.32 13.43
C GLU A 87 26.07 2.39 13.71
N THR A 88 25.22 2.29 12.68
CA THR A 88 23.77 2.29 12.86
C THR A 88 23.32 1.12 13.72
N MET A 89 22.24 1.29 14.48
CA MET A 89 21.67 0.23 15.31
C MET A 89 21.35 -1.02 14.50
N TRP A 90 20.84 -0.84 13.27
CA TRP A 90 20.59 -1.95 12.35
C TRP A 90 21.86 -2.74 12.02
N MET A 91 22.97 -2.05 11.72
CA MET A 91 24.23 -2.70 11.35
C MET A 91 24.92 -3.38 12.53
N GLN A 92 24.77 -2.83 13.74
CA GLN A 92 25.29 -3.43 14.97
C GLN A 92 24.53 -4.72 15.37
N GLU A 93 23.21 -4.74 15.22
CA GLU A 93 22.36 -5.84 15.70
C GLU A 93 22.07 -6.91 14.64
N ALA A 94 21.70 -6.50 13.42
CA ALA A 94 21.39 -7.44 12.33
C ALA A 94 22.65 -7.90 11.58
N GLY A 95 23.73 -7.13 11.69
CA GLY A 95 25.00 -7.38 11.02
C GLY A 95 25.04 -6.89 9.57
N PRO A 96 26.22 -6.96 8.93
CA PRO A 96 26.48 -6.35 7.62
C PRO A 96 25.93 -7.16 6.43
N MET A 97 25.08 -8.17 6.65
CA MET A 97 24.53 -9.00 5.58
C MET A 97 23.03 -8.76 5.44
N HIS A 98 22.58 -8.42 4.24
CA HIS A 98 21.16 -8.24 3.95
C HIS A 98 20.80 -8.84 2.59
N ARG A 99 19.81 -9.75 2.58
CA ARG A 99 19.30 -10.42 1.35
C ARG A 99 20.39 -11.07 0.48
N GLY A 100 21.42 -11.64 1.11
CA GLY A 100 22.53 -12.28 0.42
C GLY A 100 23.62 -11.33 -0.10
N TYR A 101 23.50 -10.03 0.19
CA TYR A 101 24.53 -9.03 -0.11
C TYR A 101 25.28 -8.66 1.17
N SER A 102 26.60 -8.49 1.06
CA SER A 102 27.44 -7.91 2.10
C SER A 102 27.50 -6.39 1.96
N TYR A 103 27.45 -5.69 3.09
CA TYR A 103 27.71 -4.27 3.17
C TYR A 103 29.13 -3.93 2.71
N ASP A 104 29.27 -2.92 1.88
CA ASP A 104 30.55 -2.33 1.49
C ASP A 104 30.63 -0.91 2.07
N SER A 105 31.50 -0.72 3.05
CA SER A 105 31.73 0.59 3.68
C SER A 105 32.22 1.68 2.72
N ALA A 106 32.76 1.32 1.55
CA ALA A 106 33.13 2.29 0.52
C ALA A 106 31.92 2.84 -0.25
N TYR A 107 30.78 2.16 -0.19
CA TYR A 107 29.55 2.54 -0.90
C TYR A 107 28.31 2.37 0.00
N PRO A 108 28.20 3.15 1.09
CA PRO A 108 27.03 3.11 1.96
C PRO A 108 25.78 3.61 1.23
N GLY A 109 24.61 3.12 1.65
CA GLY A 109 23.31 3.57 1.15
C GLY A 109 22.61 4.43 2.18
N TRP A 110 21.98 5.52 1.76
CA TRP A 110 21.22 6.42 2.64
C TRP A 110 20.23 7.27 1.83
N ILE A 111 19.32 7.94 2.53
CA ILE A 111 18.38 8.93 1.98
C ILE A 111 18.55 10.23 2.74
N GLU A 112 18.51 11.34 2.01
CA GLU A 112 18.34 12.68 2.57
C GLU A 112 17.18 13.39 1.91
N VAL A 113 16.46 14.12 2.75
CA VAL A 113 15.31 14.92 2.35
C VAL A 113 15.72 16.38 2.52
N HIS A 114 15.84 17.10 1.42
CA HIS A 114 16.30 18.48 1.44
C HIS A 114 15.20 19.49 1.83
N ASP A 115 13.95 19.23 1.44
CA ASP A 115 12.82 20.13 1.66
C ASP A 115 11.51 19.33 1.62
N VAL A 116 10.57 19.69 2.49
CA VAL A 116 9.21 19.14 2.48
C VAL A 116 8.22 20.28 2.62
N ARG A 117 7.20 20.28 1.76
CA ARG A 117 6.15 21.31 1.74
C ARG A 117 4.78 20.71 1.53
N LEU A 118 3.77 21.36 2.11
CA LEU A 118 2.38 21.16 1.71
C LEU A 118 2.14 21.73 0.30
N SER A 119 1.05 21.31 -0.33
CA SER A 119 0.68 21.74 -1.70
C SER A 119 0.49 23.25 -1.85
N ASN A 120 0.19 23.97 -0.76
CA ASN A 120 0.11 25.42 -0.71
C ASN A 120 1.46 26.12 -0.49
N GLY A 121 2.57 25.38 -0.44
CA GLY A 121 3.93 25.88 -0.27
C GLY A 121 4.40 26.02 1.18
N THR A 122 3.55 25.75 2.18
CA THR A 122 3.93 25.79 3.60
C THR A 122 5.04 24.77 3.86
N PRO A 123 6.22 25.20 4.36
CA PRO A 123 7.29 24.27 4.73
C PRO A 123 6.88 23.45 5.94
N LEU A 124 7.27 22.18 5.93
CA LEU A 124 7.12 21.27 7.06
C LEU A 124 8.48 21.04 7.71
N GLU A 125 8.51 21.01 9.03
CA GLU A 125 9.69 20.62 9.79
C GLU A 125 9.82 19.09 9.77
N LEU A 126 11.00 18.61 9.39
CA LEU A 126 11.36 17.20 9.42
C LEU A 126 12.31 16.94 10.60
N THR A 127 11.91 16.10 11.54
CA THR A 127 12.70 15.79 12.74
C THR A 127 12.99 14.29 12.80
N ALA A 128 14.23 13.90 13.11
CA ALA A 128 14.56 12.50 13.32
C ALA A 128 13.80 11.92 14.52
N VAL A 129 13.29 10.69 14.38
CA VAL A 129 12.61 9.95 15.46
C VAL A 129 13.58 9.02 16.20
N ASP A 130 14.62 8.57 15.50
CA ASP A 130 15.71 7.74 16.02
C ASP A 130 17.07 8.36 15.66
N GLU A 131 18.15 7.86 16.27
CA GLU A 131 19.52 8.39 16.09
C GLU A 131 20.03 8.25 14.65
N ASP A 132 19.59 7.20 13.95
CA ASP A 132 20.01 6.86 12.59
C ASP A 132 19.15 7.57 11.52
N MET A 133 18.12 8.30 11.95
CA MET A 133 17.08 8.88 11.09
C MET A 133 16.46 7.85 10.14
N THR A 134 16.25 6.60 10.59
CA THR A 134 15.49 5.59 9.81
C THR A 134 14.01 5.94 9.78
N LEU A 135 13.54 6.65 10.80
CA LEU A 135 12.22 7.27 10.86
C LEU A 135 12.39 8.79 11.04
N ALA A 136 11.55 9.55 10.33
CA ALA A 136 11.50 11.00 10.47
C ALA A 136 10.06 11.50 10.57
N ARG A 137 9.81 12.43 11.49
CA ARG A 137 8.50 13.03 11.75
C ARG A 137 8.34 14.33 10.97
N LEU A 138 7.19 14.49 10.33
CA LEU A 138 6.71 15.74 9.75
C LEU A 138 5.60 16.32 10.61
N SER A 139 5.86 17.42 11.29
CA SER A 139 4.86 18.13 12.09
C SER A 139 3.89 18.88 11.16
N LEU A 140 2.58 18.63 11.28
CA LEU A 140 1.58 19.30 10.45
C LEU A 140 1.04 20.54 11.15
N PRO A 141 0.84 21.67 10.42
CA PRO A 141 0.23 22.87 11.00
C PRO A 141 -1.23 22.66 11.38
N GLN A 142 -1.90 21.71 10.73
CA GLN A 142 -3.25 21.27 11.03
C GLN A 142 -3.31 19.74 10.94
N PRO A 143 -3.93 19.06 11.91
CA PRO A 143 -4.10 17.62 11.83
C PRO A 143 -4.90 17.20 10.59
N VAL A 144 -4.52 16.09 9.97
CA VAL A 144 -5.36 15.46 8.93
C VAL A 144 -6.46 14.67 9.64
N ALA A 145 -7.71 15.13 9.48
CA ALA A 145 -8.91 14.44 9.96
C ALA A 145 -9.36 13.35 8.98
#